data_AF-A0A1X0RR68-F1
#
_entry.id   AF-A0A1X0RR68-F1
#
_cell.length_a   1.000
_cell.length_b   1.000
_cell.length_c   1.000
_cell.angle_alpha   90.00
_cell.angle_beta   90.00
_cell.angle_gamma   90.00
#
_symmetry.space_group_name_H-M   'P 1'
#
loop_
_entity.id
_entity.type
_entity.pdbx_description
1 polymer ?
#
loop_
_entity_poly.entity_id
_entity_poly.type
_entity_poly.pdbx_seq_one_letter_code
_entity_poly.pdbx_strand_id
1 'polypeptide(L)' 'MDVLDKPNKHSLYIVVDNCRIHHYLYVMGAIENRGYKPLFMLPHSLFLNLIEECWSKIKKHVKRNPLPF' A
#
# COMPACT_ATOMS: atom_id res chain seq x y z
N MET A 1 -6.92 3.67 -8.50
CA MET A 1 -5.72 4.52 -8.42
C MET A 1 -6.03 5.99 -8.70
N ASP A 2 -7.23 6.33 -9.16
CA ASP A 2 -7.58 7.70 -9.60
C ASP A 2 -7.47 8.77 -8.50
N VAL A 3 -7.55 8.37 -7.23
CA VAL A 3 -7.28 9.25 -6.09
C VAL A 3 -5.82 9.70 -6.02
N LEU A 4 -4.88 8.83 -6.39
CA LEU A 4 -3.45 9.12 -6.45
C LEU A 4 -3.08 9.97 -7.67
N ASP A 5 -3.92 9.95 -8.71
CA ASP A 5 -3.73 10.72 -9.94
C ASP A 5 -4.15 12.21 -9.75
N LYS A 6 -5.08 12.49 -8.83
CA LYS A 6 -5.54 13.86 -8.49
C LYS A 6 -4.42 14.86 -8.21
N PRO A 7 -3.38 14.54 -7.42
CA PRO A 7 -2.28 15.47 -7.16
C PRO A 7 -1.36 15.73 -8.37
N ASN A 8 -1.60 15.11 -9.53
CA ASN A 8 -0.76 15.23 -10.75
C ASN A 8 0.74 15.02 -10.50
N LYS A 9 1.07 14.11 -9.57
CA LYS A 9 2.45 13.78 -9.19
C LYS A 9 2.89 12.56 -9.96
N HIS A 10 3.51 12.78 -11.11
CA HIS A 10 4.24 11.74 -11.83
C HIS A 10 5.57 11.47 -11.13
N SER A 11 6.06 10.22 -11.14
CA SER A 11 7.33 9.79 -10.50
C SER A 11 7.27 9.41 -9.01
N LEU A 12 6.09 9.13 -8.46
CA LEU A 12 5.99 8.58 -7.11
C LEU A 12 6.28 7.08 -7.07
N TYR A 13 6.86 6.62 -5.96
CA TYR A 13 7.04 5.20 -5.70
C TYR A 13 5.83 4.66 -4.94
N ILE A 14 5.28 3.54 -5.41
CA ILE A 14 4.28 2.78 -4.67
C ILE A 14 5.03 1.70 -3.91
N VAL A 15 5.06 1.81 -2.58
CA VAL A 15 5.63 0.80 -1.71
C VAL A 15 4.64 -0.36 -1.61
N VAL A 16 5.07 -1.56 -1.98
CA VAL A 16 4.26 -2.78 -1.97
C VAL A 16 5.01 -3.88 -1.22
N ASP A 17 4.29 -4.69 -0.47
CA ASP A 17 4.86 -5.88 0.15
C ASP A 17 5.31 -6.90 -0.91
N ASN A 18 6.21 -7.80 -0.54
CA ASN A 18 6.80 -8.77 -1.48
C ASN A 18 5.90 -9.99 -1.77
N CYS A 19 4.58 -9.85 -1.65
CA CYS A 19 3.67 -10.95 -1.94
C CYS A 19 3.67 -11.29 -3.43
N ARG A 20 3.64 -12.58 -3.78
CA ARG A 20 3.72 -13.08 -5.17
C ARG A 20 2.65 -12.47 -6.07
N ILE A 21 1.49 -12.11 -5.53
CA ILE A 21 0.39 -11.49 -6.28
C ILE A 21 0.75 -10.10 -6.82
N HIS A 22 1.73 -9.42 -6.23
CA HIS A 22 2.15 -8.10 -6.70
C HIS A 22 3.11 -8.19 -7.89
N HIS A 23 3.77 -9.34 -8.09
CA HIS A 23 4.69 -9.56 -9.20
C HIS A 23 4.00 -9.90 -10.52
N TYR A 24 2.67 -10.06 -10.54
CA TYR A 24 1.95 -10.29 -11.80
C TYR A 24 2.10 -9.08 -12.73
N LEU A 25 2.40 -9.34 -14.00
CA LEU A 25 2.55 -8.33 -15.06
C LEU A 25 1.36 -7.36 -15.12
N TYR A 26 0.15 -7.86 -14.87
CA TYR A 26 -1.05 -7.01 -14.82
C TYR A 26 -0.97 -5.94 -13.72
N VAL A 27 -0.49 -6.30 -12.54
CA VAL A 27 -0.36 -5.39 -11.39
C VAL A 27 0.76 -4.38 -11.65
N MET A 28 1.92 -4.86 -12.10
CA MET A 28 3.06 -3.99 -12.44
C MET A 28 2.68 -3.01 -13.58
N GLY A 29 2.05 -3.50 -14.64
CA GLY A 29 1.58 -2.68 -15.75
C GLY A 29 0.54 -1.65 -15.34
N ALA A 30 -0.37 -1.98 -14.41
CA ALA A 30 -1.34 -1.01 -13.89
C ALA A 30 -0.69 0.15 -13.12
N ILE A 31 0.47 -0.09 -12.49
CA ILE A 31 1.26 0.92 -11.77
C ILE A 31 2.10 1.74 -12.75
N GLU A 32 2.86 1.08 -13.60
CA GLU A 32 3.80 1.71 -14.54
C GLU A 32 3.09 2.53 -15.63
N ASN A 33 1.95 2.05 -16.15
CA ASN A 33 1.16 2.78 -17.17
C ASN A 33 0.62 4.13 -16.66
N ARG A 34 0.56 4.32 -15.33
CA ARG A 34 0.14 5.58 -14.70
C ARG A 34 1.33 6.47 -14.33
N GLY A 35 2.56 6.07 -14.65
CA GLY A 35 3.79 6.84 -14.37
C GLY A 35 4.31 6.69 -12.95
N TYR A 36 3.90 5.64 -12.24
CA TYR A 36 4.42 5.27 -10.92
C TYR A 36 5.48 4.18 -11.04
N LYS A 37 6.32 4.07 -10.01
CA LYS A 37 7.31 2.98 -9.92
C LYS A 37 7.00 2.08 -8.72
N PRO A 38 6.82 0.76 -8.90
CA PRO A 38 6.66 -0.14 -7.78
C PRO A 38 7.98 -0.28 -7.02
N LEU A 39 7.91 -0.23 -5.68
CA LEU A 39 9.03 -0.50 -4.79
C LEU A 39 8.64 -1.65 -3.86
N PHE A 40 9.22 -2.83 -4.09
CA PHE A 40 8.98 -4.00 -3.27
C PHE A 40 9.77 -3.93 -1.97
N MET A 41 9.11 -4.19 -0.85
CA MET A 41 9.77 -4.31 0.44
C MET A 41 10.63 -5.58 0.50
N LEU A 42 11.72 -5.53 1.27
CA LEU A 42 12.55 -6.72 1.48
C LEU A 42 11.74 -7.84 2.17
N PRO A 43 12.04 -9.12 1.88
CA PRO A 43 11.42 -10.25 2.56
C PRO A 43 11.53 -10.10 4.08
N HIS A 44 10.44 -10.38 4.81
CA HIS A 44 10.35 -10.31 6.28
C HIS A 44 10.42 -8.92 6.92
N SER A 45 10.27 -7.84 6.15
CA SER A 45 10.25 -6.45 6.65
C SER A 45 8.91 -6.02 7.26
N LEU A 46 8.09 -6.94 7.80
CA LEU A 46 6.74 -6.60 8.29
C LEU A 46 6.76 -5.49 9.35
N PHE A 47 7.80 -5.45 10.19
CA PHE A 47 7.98 -4.41 11.21
C PHE A 47 8.24 -3.02 10.64
N LEU A 48 8.74 -2.91 9.40
CA LEU A 48 9.03 -1.65 8.71
C LEU A 48 7.87 -1.17 7.84
N ASN A 49 6.76 -1.92 7.79
CA ASN A 49 5.63 -1.54 6.96
C ASN A 49 4.79 -0.49 7.69
N LEU A 50 4.85 0.75 7.21
CA LEU A 50 4.01 1.86 7.69
C LEU A 50 2.51 1.48 7.70
N ILE A 51 2.09 0.54 6.84
CA ILE A 51 0.72 0.04 6.83
C ILE A 51 0.38 -0.79 8.08
N GLU A 52 1.33 -1.57 8.61
CA GLU A 52 1.11 -2.41 9.80
C GLU A 52 0.96 -1.53 11.05
N GLU A 53 1.75 -0.47 11.15
CA GLU A 53 1.59 0.54 12.20
C GLU A 53 0.23 1.25 12.08
N CYS A 54 -0.17 1.63 10.87
CA CYS A 54 -1.47 2.23 10.60
C CYS A 54 -2.60 1.30 11.05
N TRP A 55 -2.57 0.04 10.63
CA TRP A 55 -3.55 -0.97 11.03
C TRP A 55 -3.54 -1.25 12.52
N SER A 56 -2.38 -1.23 13.18
CA SER A 56 -2.29 -1.34 14.63
C SER A 56 -3.08 -0.22 15.34
N LYS A 57 -2.93 1.03 14.88
CA LYS A 57 -3.67 2.19 15.40
C LYS A 57 -5.17 2.06 15.14
N ILE A 58 -5.57 1.71 13.91
CA ILE A 58 -6.98 1.51 13.54
C ILE A 58 -7.62 0.41 14.38
N LYS A 59 -6.99 -0.77 14.48
CA LYS A 59 -7.49 -1.89 15.30
C LYS A 59 -7.64 -1.50 16.77
N LYS A 60 -6.66 -0.78 17.32
CA LYS A 60 -6.71 -0.27 18.70
C LYS A 60 -7.87 0.69 18.91
N HIS A 61 -8.16 1.54 17.92
CA HIS A 61 -9.28 2.48 17.98
C HIS A 61 -10.63 1.74 17.95
N VAL A 62 -10.82 0.81 17.00
CA VAL A 62 -12.06 0.01 16.88
C VAL A 62 -12.30 -0.84 18.13
N LYS A 63 -11.25 -1.41 18.72
CA LYS A 63 -11.36 -2.17 19.98
C LYS A 63 -11.84 -1.30 21.15
N ARG A 64 -11.50 -0.01 21.17
CA ARG A 64 -11.89 0.93 22.23
C ARG A 64 -13.25 1.57 21.99
N ASN A 65 -13.64 1.72 20.72
CA ASN A 65 -14.90 2.30 20.29
C ASN A 65 -15.61 1.29 19.39
N PRO A 66 -16.18 0.22 19.97
CA PRO A 66 -16.92 -0.75 19.19
C PRO A 66 -18.06 -0.05 18.44
N LEU A 67 -18.19 -0.34 17.15
CA LEU A 67 -19.26 0.20 16.33
C LEU A 67 -20.60 -0.28 16.90
N PRO A 68 -21.60 0.60 17.01
CA PRO A 68 -22.94 0.17 17.42
C PRO A 68 -23.46 -0.80 16.35
N PHE A 69 -23.74 -2.04 16.78
CA PHE A 69 -24.42 -3.05 15.97
C PHE A 69 -25.94 -2.79 15.98
#